data_AF-L0R4U9-F1
#
_entry.id   AF-L0R4U9-F1
#
_cell.length_a   1.000
_cell.length_b   1.000
_cell.length_c   1.000
_cell.angle_alpha   90.00
_cell.angle_beta   90.00
_cell.angle_gamma   90.00
#
_symmetry.space_group_name_H-M   'P 1'
#
loop_
_entity.id
_entity.type
_entity.pdbx_description
1 polymer ?
#
loop_
_entity_poly.entity_id
_entity_poly.type
_entity_poly.pdbx_seq_one_letter_code
_entity_poly.pdbx_strand_id
1 'polypeptide(L)'
;PESWKVIQDDIAKVGIIMFVRLFETHPECKDVFFLFREVEDLERLRTSRELRAHGLRVMSFIEKSVARLDQLERLETLALELGKSHYHYNAPPKYYSYVGAEFICAVQPILKERWTAELEEAWKTMFQYVTSLMKQGYEEESNRQRHLALSP
;
A
#
# COMPACT_ATOMS: atom_id res chain seq x y z
N PRO A 1 5.44 -17.08 -2.87
CA PRO A 1 5.34 -17.15 -4.35
C PRO A 1 6.70 -16.90 -5.01
N GLU A 2 7.02 -17.64 -6.08
CA GLU A 2 8.27 -17.47 -6.84
C GLU A 2 8.41 -16.07 -7.45
N SER A 3 7.29 -15.43 -7.82
CA SER A 3 7.25 -14.05 -8.31
C SER A 3 7.78 -13.03 -7.30
N TRP A 4 7.57 -13.24 -5.99
CA TRP A 4 8.07 -12.33 -4.96
C TRP A 4 9.59 -12.31 -4.87
N LYS A 5 10.25 -13.44 -5.10
CA LYS A 5 11.72 -13.54 -5.04
C LYS A 5 12.40 -12.67 -6.10
N VAL A 6 11.78 -12.51 -7.28
CA VAL A 6 12.29 -11.64 -8.36
C VAL A 6 12.08 -10.17 -8.03
N ILE A 7 10.99 -9.83 -7.34
CA ILE A 7 10.66 -8.45 -6.92
C ILE A 7 11.60 -7.98 -5.80
N GLN A 8 12.06 -8.89 -4.93
CA GLN A 8 12.92 -8.58 -3.78
C GLN A 8 14.24 -7.88 -4.17
N ASP A 9 14.86 -8.25 -5.29
CA ASP A 9 16.12 -7.67 -5.75
C ASP A 9 15.98 -6.18 -6.13
N ASP A 10 14.79 -5.76 -6.54
CA ASP A 10 14.46 -4.39 -6.96
C ASP A 10 13.47 -3.69 -6.00
N ILE A 11 13.23 -4.24 -4.82
CA ILE A 11 12.08 -3.89 -3.97
C ILE A 11 12.03 -2.42 -3.56
N ALA A 12 13.19 -1.82 -3.28
CA ALA A 12 13.29 -0.40 -2.97
C ALA A 12 12.93 0.48 -4.17
N LYS A 13 13.29 0.04 -5.38
CA LYS A 13 13.02 0.73 -6.63
C LYS A 13 11.54 0.59 -7.02
N VAL A 14 10.96 -0.60 -6.84
CA VAL A 14 9.51 -0.86 -7.04
C VAL A 14 8.69 0.05 -6.16
N GLY A 15 9.01 0.14 -4.86
CA GLY A 15 8.29 1.01 -3.94
C GLY A 15 8.31 2.48 -4.36
N ILE A 16 9.46 2.99 -4.82
CA ILE A 16 9.57 4.38 -5.30
C ILE A 16 8.78 4.56 -6.59
N ILE A 17 8.93 3.66 -7.57
CA ILE A 17 8.21 3.75 -8.86
C ILE A 17 6.70 3.74 -8.63
N MET A 18 6.20 2.84 -7.78
CA MET A 18 4.79 2.74 -7.44
C MET A 18 4.25 4.06 -6.87
N PHE A 19 4.94 4.67 -5.90
CA PHE A 19 4.47 5.93 -5.31
C PHE A 19 4.60 7.15 -6.22
N VAL A 20 5.66 7.22 -7.02
CA VAL A 20 5.79 8.31 -8.00
C VAL A 20 4.64 8.22 -9.01
N ARG A 21 4.37 7.03 -9.53
CA ARG A 21 3.23 6.80 -10.43
C ARG A 21 1.90 7.13 -9.75
N LEU A 22 1.70 6.74 -8.50
CA LEU A 22 0.51 7.09 -7.73
C LEU A 22 0.29 8.60 -7.67
N PHE A 23 1.34 9.39 -7.45
CA PHE A 23 1.23 10.86 -7.42
C PHE A 23 1.11 11.50 -8.81
N GLU A 24 1.59 10.83 -9.85
CA GLU A 24 1.35 11.23 -11.26
C GLU A 24 -0.11 11.01 -11.66
N THR A 25 -0.68 9.85 -11.32
CA THR A 25 -2.03 9.43 -11.76
C THR A 25 -3.14 9.92 -10.84
N HIS A 26 -2.85 10.06 -9.54
CA HIS A 26 -3.79 10.44 -8.48
C HIS A 26 -3.15 11.52 -7.57
N PRO A 27 -2.94 12.75 -8.09
CA PRO A 27 -2.22 13.80 -7.36
C PRO A 27 -2.86 14.17 -6.01
N GLU A 28 -4.17 13.96 -5.84
CA GLU A 28 -4.89 14.13 -4.58
C GLU A 28 -4.40 13.20 -3.47
N CYS A 29 -3.70 12.10 -3.81
CA CYS A 29 -3.06 11.25 -2.82
C CYS A 29 -1.93 11.98 -2.08
N LYS A 30 -1.32 13.03 -2.67
CA LYS A 30 -0.28 13.81 -1.98
C LYS A 30 -0.82 14.56 -0.75
N ASP A 31 -2.12 14.79 -0.66
CA ASP A 31 -2.73 15.50 0.47
C ASP A 31 -2.55 14.76 1.80
N VAL A 32 -2.48 13.42 1.77
CA VAL A 32 -2.23 12.61 2.97
C VAL A 32 -0.74 12.48 3.28
N PHE A 33 0.12 12.82 2.32
CA PHE A 33 1.57 12.85 2.49
C PHE A 33 2.05 14.29 2.69
N PHE A 34 1.94 14.79 3.92
CA PHE A 34 2.31 16.17 4.27
C PHE A 34 3.71 16.59 3.75
N LEU A 35 4.69 15.68 3.79
CA LEU A 35 6.06 15.92 3.31
C LEU A 35 6.18 16.10 1.79
N PHE A 36 5.21 15.64 1.00
CA PHE A 36 5.25 15.65 -0.46
C PHE A 36 4.16 16.52 -1.09
N ARG A 37 3.24 17.05 -0.28
CA ARG A 37 2.06 17.81 -0.72
C ARG A 37 2.43 18.91 -1.74
N GLU A 38 3.44 19.71 -1.41
CA GLU A 38 3.88 20.86 -2.22
C GLU A 38 4.99 20.52 -3.22
N VAL A 39 5.37 19.24 -3.36
CA VAL A 39 6.38 18.83 -4.34
C VAL A 39 5.70 18.70 -5.71
N GLU A 40 6.00 19.64 -6.60
CA GLU A 40 5.54 19.63 -7.99
C GLU A 40 6.42 18.75 -8.88
N ASP A 41 7.74 18.77 -8.65
CA ASP A 41 8.70 17.96 -9.39
C ASP A 41 8.80 16.54 -8.79
N LEU A 42 8.11 15.60 -9.42
CA LEU A 42 8.05 14.20 -8.99
C LEU A 42 9.38 13.46 -9.20
N GLU A 43 10.28 13.95 -10.06
CA GLU A 43 11.62 13.36 -10.19
C GLU A 43 12.45 13.58 -8.92
N ARG A 44 12.25 14.69 -8.20
CA ARG A 44 12.87 14.90 -6.88
C ARG A 44 12.39 13.87 -5.86
N LEU A 45 11.12 13.45 -5.95
CA LEU A 45 10.58 12.42 -5.05
C LEU A 45 11.28 11.08 -5.20
N ARG A 46 11.79 10.74 -6.40
CA ARG A 46 12.58 9.51 -6.61
C ARG A 46 13.84 9.43 -5.73
N THR A 47 14.38 10.59 -5.35
CA THR A 47 15.58 10.70 -4.50
C THR A 47 15.25 11.00 -3.04
N SER A 48 13.98 11.20 -2.69
CA SER A 48 13.57 11.47 -1.30
C SER A 48 13.83 10.25 -0.41
N ARG A 49 14.52 10.49 0.70
CA ARG A 49 14.79 9.47 1.72
C ARG A 49 13.50 9.04 2.40
N GLU A 50 12.58 9.97 2.60
CA GLU A 50 11.28 9.78 3.25
C GLU A 50 10.38 8.93 2.36
N LEU A 51 10.32 9.21 1.06
CA LEU A 51 9.52 8.41 0.13
C LEU A 51 10.10 7.00 -0.02
N ARG A 52 11.42 6.89 -0.12
CA ARG A 52 12.11 5.58 -0.12
C ARG A 52 11.81 4.78 1.14
N ALA A 53 11.86 5.41 2.32
CA ALA A 53 11.54 4.75 3.58
C ALA A 53 10.06 4.31 3.64
N HIS A 54 9.14 5.11 3.12
CA HIS A 54 7.73 4.73 3.05
C HIS A 54 7.50 3.58 2.06
N GLY A 55 8.08 3.65 0.86
CA GLY A 55 8.05 2.57 -0.12
C GLY A 55 8.53 1.25 0.46
N LEU A 56 9.64 1.25 1.21
CA LEU A 56 10.15 0.07 1.90
C LEU A 56 9.17 -0.48 2.95
N ARG A 57 8.47 0.39 3.72
CA ARG A 57 7.46 -0.06 4.68
C ARG A 57 6.29 -0.77 3.98
N VAL A 58 5.81 -0.22 2.86
CA VAL A 58 4.73 -0.83 2.09
C VAL A 58 5.19 -2.17 1.49
N MET A 59 6.38 -2.21 0.90
CA MET A 59 6.91 -3.45 0.35
C MET A 59 7.11 -4.53 1.42
N SER A 60 7.61 -4.17 2.61
CA SER A 60 7.73 -5.09 3.75
C SER A 60 6.36 -5.59 4.25
N PHE A 61 5.33 -4.75 4.17
CA PHE A 61 3.97 -5.20 4.48
C PHE A 61 3.48 -6.20 3.44
N ILE A 62 3.65 -5.92 2.14
CA ILE A 62 3.28 -6.85 1.06
C ILE A 62 4.01 -8.19 1.22
N GLU A 63 5.31 -8.16 1.54
CA GLU A 63 6.10 -9.36 1.86
C GLU A 63 5.45 -10.20 2.96
N LYS A 64 5.07 -9.55 4.07
CA LYS A 64 4.43 -10.22 5.21
C LYS A 64 3.07 -10.79 4.83
N SER A 65 2.30 -10.08 4.00
CA SER A 65 1.01 -10.57 3.50
C SER A 65 1.18 -11.81 2.66
N VAL A 66 2.13 -11.77 1.72
CA VAL A 66 2.49 -12.89 0.86
C VAL A 66 3.01 -14.09 1.65
N ALA A 67 3.81 -13.88 2.69
CA ALA A 67 4.32 -14.94 3.57
C ALA A 67 3.25 -15.55 4.49
N ARG A 68 2.08 -14.93 4.61
CA ARG A 68 0.99 -15.32 5.52
C ARG A 68 -0.29 -15.71 4.79
N LEU A 69 -0.22 -16.00 3.49
CA LEU A 69 -1.36 -16.50 2.73
C LEU A 69 -1.92 -17.82 3.32
N ASP A 70 -1.06 -18.63 3.96
CA ASP A 70 -1.45 -19.86 4.67
C ASP A 70 -1.74 -19.63 6.17
N GLN A 71 -1.75 -18.38 6.64
CA GLN A 71 -1.98 -17.99 8.04
C GLN A 71 -2.93 -16.79 8.09
N LEU A 72 -4.13 -16.97 7.53
CA LEU A 72 -5.07 -15.87 7.26
C LEU A 72 -5.43 -15.07 8.50
N GLU A 73 -5.61 -15.69 9.67
CA GLU A 73 -5.95 -14.98 10.91
C GLU A 73 -4.88 -13.96 11.32
N ARG A 74 -3.60 -14.30 11.07
CA ARG A 74 -2.47 -13.39 11.33
C ARG A 74 -2.40 -12.27 10.31
N LEU A 75 -2.78 -12.55 9.06
CA LEU A 75 -2.87 -11.52 8.01
C LEU A 75 -4.02 -10.56 8.31
N GLU A 76 -5.18 -11.07 8.70
CA GLU A 76 -6.35 -10.28 9.10
C GLU A 76 -6.02 -9.32 10.24
N THR A 77 -5.44 -9.85 11.32
CA THR A 77 -5.01 -9.03 12.46
C THR A 77 -4.04 -7.93 12.01
N LEU A 78 -3.04 -8.27 11.18
CA LEU A 78 -2.07 -7.29 10.69
C LEU A 78 -2.71 -6.20 9.83
N ALA A 79 -3.62 -6.56 8.93
CA ALA A 79 -4.28 -5.63 8.01
C ALA A 79 -5.27 -4.72 8.75
N LEU A 80 -6.01 -5.24 9.73
CA LEU A 80 -6.89 -4.46 10.60
C LEU A 80 -6.09 -3.39 11.37
N GLU A 81 -5.00 -3.78 12.02
CA GLU A 81 -4.14 -2.84 12.76
C GLU A 81 -3.48 -1.79 11.85
N LEU A 82 -3.13 -2.18 10.61
CA LEU A 82 -2.67 -1.21 9.62
C LEU A 82 -3.76 -0.20 9.25
N GLY A 83 -5.00 -0.66 9.11
CA GLY A 83 -6.18 0.19 8.89
C GLY A 83 -6.40 1.21 10.00
N LYS A 84 -6.33 0.78 11.27
CA LYS A 84 -6.41 1.66 12.45
C LYS A 84 -5.29 2.70 12.44
N SER A 85 -4.08 2.30 12.08
CA SER A 85 -2.95 3.23 11.94
C SER A 85 -3.19 4.29 10.86
N HIS A 86 -3.77 3.89 9.72
CA HIS A 86 -4.09 4.83 8.63
C HIS A 86 -5.16 5.86 9.00
N TYR A 87 -6.07 5.54 9.93
CA TYR A 87 -6.97 6.54 10.51
C TYR A 87 -6.18 7.67 11.17
N HIS A 88 -5.19 7.35 12.00
CA HIS A 88 -4.35 8.35 12.65
C HIS A 88 -3.44 9.12 11.67
N TYR A 89 -3.18 8.56 10.49
CA TYR A 89 -2.45 9.25 9.41
C TYR A 89 -3.35 10.14 8.55
N ASN A 90 -4.66 10.19 8.81
CA ASN A 90 -5.65 10.84 7.94
C ASN A 90 -5.59 10.31 6.49
N ALA A 91 -5.33 9.02 6.31
CA ALA A 91 -5.24 8.37 5.01
C ALA A 91 -6.49 7.51 4.76
N PRO A 92 -7.56 8.07 4.15
CA PRO A 92 -8.85 7.37 4.04
C PRO A 92 -8.82 6.19 3.07
N PRO A 93 -9.69 5.17 3.27
CA PRO A 93 -9.71 3.96 2.45
C PRO A 93 -9.89 4.14 0.94
N LYS A 94 -10.44 5.28 0.49
CA LYS A 94 -10.62 5.60 -0.93
C LYS A 94 -9.32 5.57 -1.74
N TYR A 95 -8.16 5.73 -1.09
CA TYR A 95 -6.85 5.74 -1.76
C TYR A 95 -6.20 4.35 -1.86
N TYR A 96 -6.67 3.34 -1.10
CA TYR A 96 -5.96 2.07 -0.99
C TYR A 96 -5.97 1.25 -2.27
N SER A 97 -7.07 1.32 -3.05
CA SER A 97 -7.20 0.62 -4.32
C SER A 97 -6.19 1.12 -5.36
N TYR A 98 -5.83 2.41 -5.34
CA TYR A 98 -4.83 2.97 -6.25
C TYR A 98 -3.45 2.37 -5.99
N VAL A 99 -3.09 2.11 -4.72
CA VAL A 99 -1.82 1.48 -4.37
C VAL A 99 -1.69 0.08 -4.97
N GLY A 100 -2.77 -0.73 -4.92
CA GLY A 100 -2.77 -2.06 -5.53
C GLY A 100 -2.61 -2.02 -7.06
N ALA A 101 -3.30 -1.09 -7.72
CA ALA A 101 -3.19 -0.89 -9.16
C ALA A 101 -1.76 -0.46 -9.56
N GLU A 102 -1.19 0.52 -8.86
CA GLU A 102 0.16 1.00 -9.17
C GLU A 102 1.24 -0.02 -8.83
N PHE A 103 1.03 -0.87 -7.82
CA PHE A 103 1.94 -1.99 -7.54
C PHE A 103 1.97 -2.96 -8.72
N ILE A 104 0.80 -3.36 -9.23
CA ILE A 104 0.68 -4.25 -10.38
C ILE A 104 1.40 -3.65 -11.59
N CYS A 105 1.14 -2.37 -11.90
CA CYS A 105 1.80 -1.67 -12.99
C CYS A 105 3.33 -1.57 -12.81
N ALA A 106 3.82 -1.42 -11.58
CA ALA A 106 5.25 -1.35 -11.28
C ALA A 106 5.96 -2.72 -11.40
N VAL A 107 5.25 -3.81 -11.09
CA VAL A 107 5.82 -5.17 -11.05
C VAL A 107 5.73 -5.88 -12.41
N GLN A 108 4.70 -5.62 -13.20
CA GLN A 108 4.51 -6.27 -14.50
C GLN A 108 5.74 -6.17 -15.43
N PRO A 109 6.40 -5.01 -15.61
CA PRO A 109 7.61 -4.90 -16.43
C PRO A 109 8.84 -5.63 -15.87
N ILE A 110 8.86 -5.92 -14.57
CA ILE A 110 9.97 -6.62 -13.90
C ILE A 110 9.84 -8.12 -14.13
N LEU A 111 8.61 -8.65 -14.05
CA LEU A 111 8.35 -10.07 -14.23
C LEU A 111 8.36 -10.51 -15.70
N LYS A 112 8.15 -9.58 -16.65
CA LYS A 112 8.25 -9.83 -18.11
C LYS A 112 7.50 -11.09 -18.53
N GLU A 113 8.20 -12.08 -19.07
CA GLU A 113 7.66 -13.38 -19.52
C GLU A 113 7.04 -14.22 -18.39
N ARG A 114 7.37 -13.94 -17.13
CA ARG A 114 6.76 -14.60 -15.95
C ARG A 114 5.44 -13.96 -15.54
N TRP A 115 5.04 -12.83 -16.14
CA TRP A 115 3.73 -12.22 -15.90
C TRP A 115 2.66 -12.97 -16.68
N THR A 116 1.61 -13.42 -15.99
CA THR A 116 0.46 -14.09 -16.60
C THR A 116 -0.84 -13.46 -16.10
N ALA A 117 -1.95 -13.72 -16.79
CA ALA A 117 -3.27 -13.25 -16.38
C ALA A 117 -3.67 -13.81 -15.01
N GLU A 118 -3.30 -15.06 -14.72
CA GLU A 118 -3.55 -15.70 -13.42
C GLU A 118 -2.75 -15.02 -12.30
N LEU A 119 -1.49 -14.64 -12.57
CA LEU A 119 -0.68 -13.93 -11.59
C LEU A 119 -1.20 -12.52 -11.32
N GLU A 120 -1.64 -11.82 -12.35
CA GLU A 120 -2.29 -10.51 -12.21
C GLU A 120 -3.55 -10.61 -11.35
N GLU A 121 -4.41 -11.60 -11.61
CA GLU A 121 -5.64 -11.80 -10.85
C GLU A 121 -5.36 -12.20 -9.40
N ALA A 122 -4.32 -13.01 -9.15
CA ALA A 122 -3.88 -13.35 -7.80
C ALA A 122 -3.42 -12.10 -7.02
N TRP A 123 -2.66 -11.19 -7.64
CA TRP A 123 -2.29 -9.91 -7.00
C TRP A 123 -3.52 -9.04 -6.74
N LYS A 124 -4.42 -8.88 -7.71
CA LYS A 124 -5.67 -8.13 -7.55
C LYS A 124 -6.48 -8.65 -6.37
N THR A 125 -6.68 -9.96 -6.30
CA THR A 125 -7.43 -10.62 -5.23
C THR A 125 -6.78 -10.37 -3.87
N MET A 126 -5.46 -10.52 -3.76
CA MET A 126 -4.73 -10.27 -2.52
C MET A 126 -4.87 -8.81 -2.06
N PHE A 127 -4.70 -7.84 -2.96
CA PHE A 127 -4.88 -6.42 -2.62
C PHE A 127 -6.31 -6.10 -2.23
N GLN A 128 -7.32 -6.62 -2.95
CA GLN A 128 -8.72 -6.44 -2.60
C GLN A 128 -9.01 -6.95 -1.18
N TYR A 129 -8.53 -8.16 -0.84
CA TYR A 129 -8.72 -8.74 0.49
C TYR A 129 -8.02 -7.92 1.59
N VAL A 130 -6.75 -7.56 1.40
CA VAL A 130 -6.01 -6.75 2.38
C VAL A 130 -6.64 -5.37 2.56
N THR A 131 -7.01 -4.69 1.48
CA THR A 131 -7.57 -3.34 1.54
C THR A 131 -8.97 -3.30 2.14
N SER A 132 -9.76 -4.38 2.01
CA SER A 132 -11.06 -4.49 2.69
C SER A 132 -10.89 -4.60 4.20
N LEU A 133 -9.92 -5.38 4.67
CA LEU A 133 -9.56 -5.48 6.09
C LEU A 133 -9.01 -4.15 6.63
N MET A 134 -8.14 -3.48 5.88
CA MET A 134 -7.67 -2.15 6.25
C MET A 134 -8.81 -1.12 6.34
N LYS A 135 -9.79 -1.19 5.43
CA LYS A 135 -10.98 -0.35 5.49
C LYS A 135 -11.78 -0.62 6.76
N GLN A 136 -12.00 -1.89 7.10
CA GLN A 136 -12.67 -2.27 8.34
C GLN A 136 -11.94 -1.70 9.57
N GLY A 137 -10.62 -1.91 9.68
CA GLY A 137 -9.84 -1.38 10.80
C GLY A 137 -9.87 0.14 10.91
N TYR A 138 -9.86 0.84 9.77
CA TYR A 138 -10.02 2.30 9.73
C TYR A 138 -11.38 2.75 10.28
N GLU A 139 -12.46 2.08 9.86
CA GLU A 139 -13.83 2.38 10.29
C GLU A 139 -14.05 2.09 11.78
N GLU A 140 -13.50 0.97 12.28
CA GLU A 140 -13.50 0.63 13.71
C GLU A 140 -12.83 1.72 14.55
N GLU A 141 -11.64 2.17 14.15
CA GLU A 141 -10.92 3.23 14.86
C GLU A 141 -11.67 4.57 14.79
N SER A 142 -12.20 4.92 13.62
CA SER A 142 -13.04 6.11 13.44
C SER A 142 -14.27 6.11 14.35
N ASN A 143 -14.95 4.97 14.47
CA ASN A 143 -16.09 4.81 15.38
C ASN A 143 -15.65 4.96 16.84
N ARG A 144 -14.56 4.29 17.22
CA ARG A 144 -14.01 4.34 18.58
C ARG A 144 -13.68 5.77 19.01
N GLN A 145 -12.99 6.53 18.16
CA GLN A 145 -12.61 7.91 18.45
C GLN A 145 -13.83 8.85 18.52
N ARG A 146 -14.84 8.64 17.66
CA ARG A 146 -16.12 9.35 17.76
C ARG A 146 -16.83 9.07 19.08
N HIS A 147 -16.87 7.82 19.53
CA HIS A 147 -17.48 7.46 20.82
C HIS A 147 -16.73 8.09 22.01
N LEU A 148 -15.40 8.10 21.98
CA LEU A 148 -14.59 8.74 23.03
C LEU A 148 -14.82 10.25 23.09
N ALA A 149 -14.94 10.91 21.94
CA ALA A 149 -15.20 12.36 21.87
C ALA A 149 -16.62 12.76 22.33
N LEU A 150 -17.58 11.83 22.31
CA LEU A 150 -18.98 12.04 22.72
C LEU A 150 -19.25 11.58 24.16
N SER A 151 -18.29 10.92 24.81
CA SER A 151 -18.42 10.45 26.20
C SER A 151 -18.09 11.61 27.15
N PRO A 152 -18.99 12.00 28.08
CA PRO A 152 -18.80 13.13 28.99
C PRO A 152 -17.60 13.00 29.94
#